data_AF-A0A9D5B327-F1
#
_entry.id   AF-A0A9D5B327-F1
#
_cell.length_a   1.000
_cell.length_b   1.000
_cell.length_c   1.000
_cell.angle_alpha   90.00
_cell.angle_beta   90.00
_cell.angle_gamma   90.00
#
_symmetry.space_group_name_H-M   'P 1'
#
loop_
_entity.id
_entity.type
_entity.pdbx_description
1 polymer ?
#
loop_
_entity_poly.entity_id
_entity_poly.type
_entity_poly.pdbx_seq_one_letter_code
_entity_poly.pdbx_strand_id
1 'polypeptide(L)'
;MDFYWGWILDPVFYGDYPTIMKEYVGNRLPKFTKKEKYMLKGSTDFVGINYYTSRFARHESNRTKIMYDNYDALAVSEASNIDGKILGYKDQYGWNNVYPEGLYNFLVYIKEKYKNPKIYIT
;
A
#
# COMPACT_ATOMS: atom_id res chain seq x y z
N MET A 1 3.36 2.22 1.43
CA MET A 1 3.19 1.08 0.50
C MET A 1 2.98 -0.23 1.24
N ASP A 2 3.85 -0.61 2.17
CA ASP A 2 3.74 -1.92 2.85
C ASP A 2 2.44 -2.08 3.65
N PHE A 3 1.99 -1.06 4.38
CA PHE A 3 0.72 -1.10 5.14
C PHE A 3 -0.56 -1.01 4.29
N TYR A 4 -0.44 -0.88 2.97
CA TYR A 4 -1.58 -0.86 2.04
C TYR A 4 -1.53 -2.10 1.13
N TRP A 5 -0.56 -2.12 0.23
CA TRP A 5 -0.43 -3.16 -0.78
C TRP A 5 0.41 -4.33 -0.29
N GLY A 6 1.52 -4.06 0.39
CA GLY A 6 2.41 -5.11 0.90
C GLY A 6 1.74 -6.02 1.93
N TRP A 7 0.78 -5.51 2.70
CA TRP A 7 0.03 -6.30 3.67
C TRP A 7 -0.63 -7.51 3.03
N ILE A 8 -1.18 -7.35 1.81
CA ILE A 8 -1.82 -8.45 1.09
C ILE A 8 -0.84 -9.13 0.13
N LEU A 9 -0.02 -8.36 -0.58
CA LEU A 9 0.85 -8.88 -1.63
C LEU A 9 2.06 -9.65 -1.08
N ASP A 10 2.71 -9.20 -0.01
CA ASP A 10 3.87 -9.94 0.52
C ASP A 10 3.47 -11.36 0.99
N PRO A 11 2.34 -11.58 1.71
CA PRO A 11 1.89 -12.92 2.03
C PRO A 11 1.67 -13.82 0.81
N VAL A 12 1.01 -13.34 -0.24
CA VAL A 12 0.70 -14.20 -1.40
C VAL A 12 1.89 -14.41 -2.34
N PHE A 13 2.88 -13.50 -2.38
CA PHE A 13 4.08 -13.67 -3.21
C PHE A 13 5.26 -14.31 -2.47
N TYR A 14 5.37 -14.06 -1.17
CA TYR A 14 6.53 -14.41 -0.35
C TYR A 14 6.20 -15.28 0.87
N GLY A 15 4.92 -15.44 1.22
CA GLY A 15 4.46 -16.32 2.29
C GLY A 15 4.50 -15.69 3.68
N ASP A 16 4.74 -14.39 3.81
CA ASP A 16 4.73 -13.70 5.11
C ASP A 16 4.43 -12.21 4.96
N TYR A 17 4.09 -11.54 6.06
CA TYR A 17 3.89 -10.09 6.07
C TYR A 17 5.19 -9.31 5.80
N PRO A 18 5.10 -8.05 5.33
CA PRO A 18 6.26 -7.17 5.22
C PRO A 18 7.02 -7.06 6.54
N THR A 19 8.36 -7.01 6.48
CA THR A 19 9.21 -6.95 7.69
C THR A 19 8.86 -5.74 8.57
N ILE A 20 8.69 -4.56 7.96
CA ILE A 20 8.35 -3.33 8.69
C ILE A 20 7.01 -3.42 9.42
N MET A 21 6.02 -4.15 8.86
CA MET A 21 4.74 -4.36 9.54
C MET A 21 4.91 -5.25 10.78
N LYS A 22 5.70 -6.32 10.68
CA LYS A 22 6.00 -7.19 11.83
C LYS A 22 6.70 -6.41 12.95
N GLU A 23 7.62 -5.51 12.59
CA GLU A 23 8.33 -4.66 13.55
C GLU A 23 7.44 -3.62 14.22
N TYR A 24 6.64 -2.88 13.45
CA TYR A 24 5.88 -1.75 13.98
C TYR A 24 4.57 -2.16 14.66
N VAL A 25 3.92 -3.22 14.18
CA VAL A 25 2.67 -3.74 14.75
C VAL A 25 2.96 -4.68 15.93
N GLY A 26 4.03 -5.46 15.84
CA GLY A 26 4.45 -6.40 16.87
C GLY A 26 3.40 -7.48 17.15
N ASN A 27 3.10 -7.71 18.43
CA ASN A 27 2.25 -8.82 18.86
C ASN A 27 0.77 -8.73 18.43
N ARG A 28 0.32 -7.54 17.98
CA ARG A 28 -1.03 -7.40 17.41
C ARG A 28 -1.15 -8.03 16.03
N LEU A 29 -0.03 -8.22 15.33
CA LEU A 29 -0.02 -8.89 14.04
C LEU A 29 0.11 -10.41 14.28
N PRO A 30 -0.91 -11.21 13.90
CA PRO A 30 -0.82 -12.66 14.01
C PRO A 30 0.36 -13.19 13.20
N LYS A 31 0.96 -14.28 13.67
CA LYS A 31 2.07 -14.92 12.96
C LYS A 31 1.54 -16.12 12.19
N PHE A 32 1.81 -16.17 10.89
CA PHE A 32 1.55 -17.38 10.12
C PHE A 32 2.41 -18.55 10.60
N THR A 33 1.79 -19.69 10.81
CA THR A 33 2.44 -20.98 10.98
C THR A 33 3.18 -21.37 9.69
N LYS A 34 4.13 -22.30 9.78
CA LYS A 34 4.85 -22.81 8.60
C LYS A 34 3.89 -23.33 7.50
N LYS A 35 2.80 -23.98 7.91
CA LYS A 35 1.78 -24.50 6.99
C LYS A 35 1.05 -23.37 6.27
N GLU A 36 0.62 -22.34 7.00
CA GLU A 36 -0.05 -21.18 6.40
C GLU A 36 0.86 -20.41 5.45
N LYS A 37 2.13 -20.19 5.83
CA LYS A 37 3.11 -19.55 4.95
C LYS A 37 3.28 -20.29 3.63
N TYR A 38 3.32 -21.63 3.69
CA TYR A 38 3.39 -22.48 2.50
C TYR A 38 2.11 -22.39 1.65
N MET A 39 0.94 -22.36 2.29
CA MET A 39 -0.34 -22.23 1.58
C MET A 39 -0.52 -20.87 0.90
N LEU A 40 -0.03 -19.79 1.51
CA LEU A 40 -0.15 -18.44 0.97
C LEU A 40 0.84 -18.18 -0.17
N LYS A 41 2.07 -18.66 -0.07
CA LYS A 41 3.10 -18.38 -1.06
C LYS A 41 2.73 -18.97 -2.43
N GLY A 42 2.51 -18.10 -3.40
CA GLY A 42 2.08 -18.46 -4.74
C GLY A 42 0.58 -18.74 -4.86
N SER A 43 -0.24 -18.34 -3.89
CA SER A 43 -1.68 -18.61 -3.89
C SER A 43 -2.51 -17.68 -4.78
N THR A 44 -1.90 -17.03 -5.77
CA THR A 44 -2.57 -16.11 -6.69
C THR A 44 -2.13 -16.30 -8.14
N ASP A 45 -3.09 -16.27 -9.05
CA ASP A 45 -2.89 -16.35 -10.50
C ASP A 45 -2.79 -14.96 -11.15
N PHE A 46 -3.36 -13.93 -10.53
CA PHE A 46 -3.35 -12.54 -11.00
C PHE A 46 -3.57 -11.55 -9.86
N VAL A 47 -3.27 -10.28 -10.09
CA VAL A 47 -3.51 -9.18 -9.14
C VAL A 47 -4.54 -8.21 -9.75
N GLY A 48 -5.66 -8.02 -9.05
CA GLY A 48 -6.62 -6.95 -9.35
C GLY A 48 -6.20 -5.66 -8.64
N ILE A 49 -6.19 -4.53 -9.36
CA ILE A 49 -5.83 -3.22 -8.83
C ILE A 49 -6.99 -2.25 -9.03
N ASN A 50 -7.60 -1.84 -7.93
CA ASN A 50 -8.55 -0.74 -7.88
C ASN A 50 -7.77 0.56 -7.62
N TYR A 51 -7.55 1.37 -8.65
CA TYR A 51 -6.83 2.65 -8.52
C TYR A 51 -7.77 3.84 -8.74
N TYR A 52 -7.75 4.78 -7.80
CA TYR A 52 -8.59 5.98 -7.85
C TYR A 52 -7.80 7.29 -7.77
N THR A 53 -6.74 7.33 -6.96
CA THR A 53 -5.94 8.54 -6.72
C THR A 53 -4.59 8.16 -6.13
N SER A 54 -3.68 9.12 -6.11
CA SER A 54 -2.49 9.10 -5.27
C SER A 54 -2.53 10.23 -4.24
N ARG A 55 -1.69 10.12 -3.21
CA ARG A 55 -1.52 11.11 -2.15
C ARG A 55 -0.03 11.29 -1.86
N PHE A 56 0.33 12.43 -1.28
CA PHE A 56 1.64 12.57 -0.67
C PHE A 56 1.67 11.77 0.64
N ALA A 57 2.87 11.32 1.03
CA ALA A 57 3.07 10.66 2.31
C ALA A 57 4.15 11.41 3.09
N ARG A 58 3.87 11.68 4.36
CA ARG A 58 4.81 12.34 5.28
C ARG A 58 5.02 11.46 6.49
N HIS A 59 6.26 11.35 6.94
CA HIS A 59 6.56 10.66 8.19
C HIS A 59 5.96 11.38 9.40
N GLU A 60 5.38 10.61 10.32
CA GLU A 60 4.87 11.09 11.60
C GLU A 60 5.15 10.04 12.67
N SER A 61 6.03 10.37 13.62
CA SER A 61 6.39 9.46 14.72
C SER A 61 5.35 9.48 15.84
N ASN A 62 4.58 10.57 15.97
CA ASN A 62 3.52 10.65 16.96
C ASN A 62 2.21 10.09 16.42
N ARG A 63 1.91 8.85 16.80
CA ARG A 63 0.68 8.15 16.39
C ARG A 63 -0.59 8.95 16.66
N THR A 64 -0.68 9.76 17.72
CA THR A 64 -1.91 10.52 18.00
C THR A 64 -2.23 11.61 16.96
N LYS A 65 -1.26 11.95 16.11
CA LYS A 65 -1.43 12.90 14.98
C LYS A 65 -1.81 12.23 13.66
N ILE A 66 -1.96 10.91 13.65
CA ILE A 66 -2.32 10.16 12.43
C ILE A 66 -3.84 9.87 12.47
N MET A 67 -4.52 10.00 11.34
CA MET A 67 -5.92 9.58 11.23
C MET A 67 -6.05 8.05 11.14
N TYR A 68 -7.24 7.55 11.46
CA TYR A 68 -7.56 6.19 11.91
C TYR A 68 -6.95 4.98 11.18
N ASP A 69 -6.55 5.11 9.92
CA ASP A 69 -6.15 3.99 9.05
C ASP A 69 -4.63 3.74 8.94
N ASN A 70 -3.77 4.63 9.45
CA ASN A 70 -2.31 4.56 9.25
C ASN A 70 -1.44 4.61 10.51
N TYR A 71 -2.02 4.46 11.71
CA TYR A 71 -1.27 4.57 12.97
C TYR A 71 0.01 3.74 13.04
N ASP A 72 -0.04 2.52 12.50
CA ASP A 72 1.08 1.60 12.55
C ASP A 72 2.12 1.87 11.46
N ALA A 73 1.74 2.58 10.39
CA ALA A 73 2.64 2.94 9.30
C ALA A 73 3.57 4.11 9.63
N LEU A 74 3.30 4.85 10.71
CA LEU A 74 4.03 6.08 11.08
C LEU A 74 4.10 7.08 9.92
N ALA A 75 3.01 7.16 9.15
CA ALA A 75 2.87 7.96 7.96
C ALA A 75 1.50 8.64 7.91
N VAL A 76 1.47 9.89 7.45
CA VAL A 76 0.26 10.66 7.18
C VAL A 76 0.09 10.79 5.67
N SER A 77 -1.13 10.51 5.21
CA SER A 77 -1.56 10.73 3.82
C SER A 77 -2.01 12.18 3.66
N GLU A 78 -1.28 12.93 2.85
CA GLU A 78 -1.44 14.38 2.70
C GLU A 78 -2.04 14.72 1.32
N ALA A 79 -2.96 15.68 1.29
CA ALA A 79 -3.60 16.16 0.06
C ALA A 79 -2.67 17.04 -0.79
N SER A 80 -1.70 17.70 -0.15
CA SER A 80 -0.72 18.58 -0.76
C SER A 80 0.68 18.34 -0.20
N ASN A 81 1.71 18.74 -0.94
CA ASN A 81 3.07 18.74 -0.43
C ASN A 81 3.33 19.98 0.47
N ILE A 82 4.58 20.14 0.93
CA ILE A 82 5.00 21.25 1.79
C ILE A 82 4.86 22.64 1.14
N ASP A 83 4.89 22.71 -0.19
CA ASP A 83 4.69 23.94 -0.96
C ASP A 83 3.20 24.23 -1.25
N GLY A 84 2.29 23.41 -0.72
CA GLY A 84 0.84 23.52 -0.99
C GLY A 84 0.40 22.99 -2.36
N LYS A 85 1.31 22.36 -3.13
CA LYS A 85 0.96 21.76 -4.42
C LYS A 85 0.19 20.46 -4.22
N ILE A 86 -0.90 20.30 -4.96
CA ILE A 86 -1.66 19.05 -5.04
C ILE A 86 -1.14 18.18 -6.18
N LEU A 87 -1.40 16.88 -6.09
CA LEU A 87 -1.23 15.98 -7.23
C LEU A 87 -2.38 16.20 -8.22
N GLY A 88 -2.05 16.42 -9.50
CA GLY A 88 -3.05 16.50 -10.58
C GLY A 88 -4.11 17.58 -10.36
N TYR A 89 -5.37 17.24 -10.68
CA TYR A 89 -6.54 18.10 -10.52
C TYR A 89 -7.71 17.34 -9.89
N LYS A 90 -8.76 18.04 -9.44
CA LYS A 90 -9.93 17.40 -8.81
C LYS A 90 -10.86 16.75 -9.82
N ASP A 91 -11.42 15.59 -9.48
CA ASP A 91 -12.51 15.00 -10.26
C ASP A 91 -13.79 15.85 -10.22
N GLN A 92 -14.80 15.45 -10.98
CA GLN A 92 -16.07 16.17 -11.07
C GLN A 92 -16.84 16.28 -9.74
N TYR A 93 -16.50 15.45 -8.74
CA TYR A 93 -17.14 15.46 -7.41
C TYR A 93 -16.28 16.19 -6.35
N GLY A 94 -15.04 16.57 -6.69
CA GLY A 94 -14.09 17.22 -5.80
C GLY A 94 -13.41 16.29 -4.79
N TRP A 95 -13.77 15.01 -4.76
CA TRP A 95 -13.31 14.07 -3.74
C TRP A 95 -11.88 13.58 -4.01
N ASN A 96 -11.63 13.08 -5.21
CA ASN A 96 -10.34 12.53 -5.58
C ASN A 96 -9.53 13.48 -6.47
N ASN A 97 -8.22 13.26 -6.45
CA ASN A 97 -7.33 13.90 -7.40
C ASN A 97 -7.15 12.94 -8.59
N VAL A 98 -7.42 13.41 -9.79
CA VAL A 98 -7.11 12.69 -11.03
C VAL A 98 -5.61 12.75 -11.26
N TYR A 99 -4.92 11.61 -11.09
CA TYR A 99 -3.47 11.53 -11.17
C TYR A 99 -2.97 10.23 -11.84
N PRO A 100 -3.10 10.09 -13.17
CA PRO A 100 -2.82 8.84 -13.88
C PRO A 100 -1.35 8.38 -13.78
N GLU A 101 -0.40 9.31 -13.62
CA GLU A 101 1.01 8.97 -13.44
C GLU A 101 1.25 8.14 -12.16
N GLY A 102 0.41 8.33 -11.13
CA GLY A 102 0.44 7.52 -9.93
C GLY A 102 0.14 6.04 -10.19
N LEU A 103 -0.80 5.75 -11.11
CA LEU A 103 -1.08 4.37 -11.52
C LEU A 103 0.12 3.76 -12.25
N TYR A 104 0.71 4.49 -13.19
CA TYR A 104 1.90 4.02 -13.91
C TYR A 104 3.04 3.68 -12.95
N ASN A 105 3.39 4.61 -12.05
CA ASN A 105 4.45 4.41 -11.06
C ASN A 105 4.14 3.24 -10.12
N PHE A 106 2.87 3.06 -9.75
CA PHE A 106 2.46 1.91 -8.95
C PHE A 106 2.61 0.58 -9.70
N LEU A 107 2.22 0.51 -10.98
CA LEU A 107 2.40 -0.69 -11.79
C LEU A 107 3.87 -1.04 -12.00
N VAL A 108 4.74 -0.04 -12.18
CA VAL A 108 6.19 -0.24 -12.24
C VAL A 108 6.70 -0.81 -10.91
N TYR A 109 6.28 -0.25 -9.77
CA TYR A 109 6.62 -0.79 -8.46
C TYR A 109 6.17 -2.25 -8.28
N ILE A 110 4.94 -2.59 -8.68
CA ILE A 110 4.45 -3.97 -8.60
C ILE A 110 5.27 -4.90 -9.50
N LYS A 111 5.61 -4.45 -10.71
CA LYS A 111 6.45 -5.21 -11.64
C LYS A 111 7.80 -5.54 -11.01
N GLU A 112 8.47 -4.56 -10.44
CA GLU A 112 9.81 -4.71 -9.84
C GLU A 112 9.76 -5.54 -8.56
N LYS A 113 8.80 -5.28 -7.66
CA LYS A 113 8.72 -5.93 -6.35
C LYS A 113 8.10 -7.31 -6.40
N TYR A 114 7.16 -7.61 -7.30
CA TYR A 114 6.34 -8.84 -7.25
C TYR A 114 6.46 -9.72 -8.50
N LYS A 115 7.62 -9.71 -9.17
CA LYS A 115 7.93 -10.58 -10.31
C LYS A 115 6.98 -10.38 -11.51
N ASN A 116 6.50 -9.14 -11.71
CA ASN A 116 5.66 -8.77 -12.84
C ASN A 116 4.44 -9.70 -13.06
N PRO A 117 3.52 -9.79 -12.08
CA PRO A 117 2.39 -10.68 -12.19
C PRO A 117 1.42 -10.24 -13.28
N LYS A 118 0.50 -11.12 -13.67
CA LYS A 118 -0.64 -10.72 -14.50
C LYS A 118 -1.51 -9.74 -13.71
N ILE A 119 -1.77 -8.57 -14.28
CA ILE A 119 -2.51 -7.49 -13.62
C ILE A 119 -3.80 -7.17 -14.39
N TYR A 120 -4.86 -6.89 -13.65
CA TYR A 120 -6.10 -6.31 -14.15
C TYR A 120 -6.39 -5.02 -13.38
N ILE A 121 -6.80 -3.96 -14.08
CA ILE A 121 -7.36 -2.77 -13.44
C ILE A 121 -8.86 -3.04 -13.28
N THR A 122 -9.36 -2.96 -12.04
CA THR A 122 -10.71 -3.40 -11.65
C THR A 122 -11.55 -2.30 -11.02
#